data_AF-A0A8C6JMZ1-F1
#
_entry.id   AF-A0A8C6JMZ1-F1
#
_cell.length_a   1.000
_cell.length_b   1.000
_cell.length_c   1.000
_cell.angle_alpha   90.00
_cell.angle_beta   90.00
_cell.angle_gamma   90.00
#
_symmetry.space_group_name_H-M   'P 1'
#
loop_
_entity.id
_entity.type
_entity.pdbx_description
1 polymer ?
#
loop_
_entity_poly.entity_id
_entity_poly.type
_entity_poly.pdbx_seq_one_letter_code
_entity_poly.pdbx_strand_id
1 'polypeptide(L)' 'MKILSFLFSLLLVVFYGAAGFAKPTGPFMRCGYRGTFCYPGTCPRGNIYLGVCRLGLSCCRWL' A
#
# COMPACT_ATOMS: atom_id res chain seq x y z
N MET A 1 22.47 -24.95 27.30
CA MET A 1 21.27 -25.02 26.42
C MET A 1 20.22 -23.93 26.67
N LYS A 2 20.32 -23.13 27.75
CA LYS A 2 19.32 -22.11 28.11
C LYS A 2 19.42 -20.80 27.32
N ILE A 3 20.63 -20.42 26.91
CA ILE A 3 20.93 -19.22 26.11
C ILE A 3 20.35 -19.30 24.69
N LEU A 4 20.39 -20.47 24.06
CA LEU A 4 19.79 -20.66 22.72
C LEU A 4 18.28 -20.41 22.74
N SER A 5 17.59 -20.89 23.78
CA SER A 5 16.15 -20.68 23.93
C SER A 5 15.79 -19.20 24.11
N PHE A 6 16.61 -18.44 24.84
CA PHE A 6 16.44 -16.99 24.97
C PHE A 6 16.67 -16.25 23.65
N LEU A 7 17.74 -16.59 22.92
CA LEU A 7 18.01 -16.02 21.60
C LEU A 7 16.89 -16.29 20.61
N PHE A 8 16.35 -17.52 20.60
CA PHE A 8 15.25 -17.90 19.73
C PHE A 8 13.97 -17.14 20.06
N SER A 9 13.66 -16.98 21.36
CA SER A 9 12.50 -16.23 21.81
C SER A 9 12.59 -14.76 21.43
N LEU A 10 13.78 -14.16 21.57
CA LEU A 10 14.03 -12.78 21.17
C LEU A 10 13.85 -12.59 19.66
N LEU A 11 14.36 -13.56 18.86
CA LEU A 11 14.22 -13.55 17.41
C LEU A 11 12.74 -13.54 17.00
N LEU A 12 11.94 -14.44 17.57
CA LEU A 12 10.51 -14.54 17.26
C LEU A 12 9.78 -13.23 17.56
N VAL A 13 10.02 -12.61 18.73
CA VAL A 13 9.38 -11.34 19.10
C VAL A 13 9.71 -10.23 18.10
N VAL A 14 10.95 -10.14 17.63
CA VAL A 14 11.35 -9.14 16.63
C VAL A 14 10.67 -9.40 15.27
N PHE A 15 10.62 -10.66 14.82
CA PHE A 15 10.00 -11.00 13.54
C PHE A 15 8.48 -10.85 13.53
N TYR A 16 7.79 -11.27 14.60
CA TYR A 16 6.34 -11.10 14.73
C TYR A 16 5.95 -9.63 14.97
N GLY A 17 6.78 -8.87 15.69
CA GLY A 17 6.60 -7.43 15.85
C GLY A 17 6.67 -6.68 14.52
N ALA A 18 7.55 -7.08 13.61
CA ALA A 18 7.67 -6.48 12.29
C ALA A 18 6.50 -6.83 11.34
N ALA A 19 5.91 -8.02 11.48
CA ALA A 19 4.79 -8.47 10.65
C ALA A 19 3.48 -7.67 10.89
N GLY A 20 3.33 -7.03 12.06
CA GLY A 20 2.16 -6.21 12.38
C GLY A 20 2.15 -4.81 11.74
N PHE A 21 3.25 -4.37 11.13
CA PHE A 21 3.38 -3.03 10.52
C PHE A 21 3.33 -3.04 8.99
N ALA A 22 3.07 -4.19 8.36
CA ALA A 22 2.69 -4.20 6.96
C ALA A 22 1.32 -3.50 6.85
N LYS A 23 1.35 -2.18 6.67
CA LYS A 23 0.19 -1.37 6.33
C LYS A 23 -0.51 -2.13 5.21
N PRO A 24 -1.76 -2.59 5.39
CA PRO A 24 -2.47 -3.21 4.29
C PRO A 24 -2.40 -2.17 3.17
N THR A 25 -1.73 -2.54 2.08
CA THR A 25 -1.90 -1.85 0.81
C THR A 25 -3.41 -1.87 0.62
N GLY A 26 -4.04 -0.73 0.91
CA GLY A 26 -5.49 -0.63 0.93
C GLY A 26 -6.03 -1.28 -0.33
N PRO A 27 -7.26 -1.85 -0.29
CA PRO A 27 -7.80 -2.61 -1.40
C PRO A 27 -7.45 -1.87 -2.68
N PHE A 28 -6.76 -2.54 -3.62
CA PHE A 28 -6.43 -1.99 -4.94
C PHE A 28 -7.75 -1.50 -5.54
N MET A 29 -8.11 -0.25 -5.21
CA MET A 29 -9.35 0.36 -5.61
C MET A 29 -9.18 0.47 -7.11
N ARG A 30 -9.92 -0.36 -7.84
CA ARG A 30 -9.89 -0.31 -9.29
C ARG A 30 -10.27 1.11 -9.67
N CYS A 31 -9.34 1.79 -10.33
CA CYS A 31 -9.61 3.11 -10.86
C CYS A 31 -10.85 3.03 -11.76
N GLY A 32 -11.78 3.98 -11.59
CA GLY A 32 -13.15 3.89 -12.15
C GLY A 32 -14.22 3.64 -11.07
N TYR A 33 -13.86 3.37 -9.83
CA TYR A 33 -14.80 3.23 -8.70
C TYR A 33 -14.88 4.52 -7.88
N ARG A 34 -16.09 4.91 -7.43
CA ARG A 34 -16.35 6.06 -6.52
C ARG A 34 -15.71 7.39 -6.95
N GLY A 35 -15.97 7.83 -8.18
CA GLY A 35 -15.49 9.14 -8.65
C GLY A 35 -13.98 9.18 -8.93
N THR A 36 -13.38 8.02 -9.20
CA THR A 36 -12.03 7.93 -9.75
C THR A 36 -12.07 7.71 -11.26
N PHE A 37 -11.07 8.21 -11.99
CA PHE A 37 -10.97 8.09 -13.44
C PHE A 37 -9.50 7.95 -13.87
N CYS A 38 -9.27 7.28 -15.01
CA CYS A 38 -7.94 7.19 -15.61
C CYS A 38 -7.69 8.36 -16.57
N TYR A 39 -6.52 8.98 -16.46
CA TYR A 39 -6.14 10.15 -17.27
C TYR A 39 -4.73 9.97 -17.85
N PRO A 40 -4.49 10.32 -19.13
CA PRO A 40 -3.16 10.24 -19.72
C PRO A 40 -2.23 11.32 -19.13
N GLY A 41 -1.09 10.90 -18.57
CA GLY A 41 -0.14 11.81 -17.94
C GLY A 41 -0.57 12.22 -16.52
N THR A 42 -0.30 13.46 -16.12
CA THR A 42 -0.56 13.95 -14.76
C THR A 42 -2.03 14.29 -14.55
N CYS A 43 -2.58 14.05 -13.35
CA CYS A 43 -3.96 14.39 -13.02
C CYS A 43 -4.28 15.88 -13.26
N PRO A 44 -5.49 16.20 -13.76
CA PRO A 44 -5.92 17.59 -13.94
C PRO A 44 -5.91 18.35 -12.60
N ARG A 45 -5.72 19.68 -12.66
CA ARG A 45 -5.68 20.52 -11.44
C ARG A 45 -6.92 20.30 -10.58
N GLY A 46 -6.71 20.20 -9.26
CA GLY A 46 -7.79 19.93 -8.31
C GLY A 46 -8.19 18.45 -8.23
N ASN A 47 -7.43 17.51 -8.79
CA ASN A 47 -7.66 16.08 -8.61
C ASN A 47 -6.50 15.43 -7.86
N ILE A 48 -6.81 14.40 -7.07
CA ILE A 48 -5.80 13.66 -6.29
C ILE A 48 -5.29 12.48 -7.12
N TYR A 49 -3.97 12.35 -7.24
CA TYR A 49 -3.33 11.18 -7.80
C TYR A 49 -3.38 10.01 -6.80
N LEU A 50 -3.93 8.87 -7.24
CA LEU A 50 -4.10 7.68 -6.41
C LEU A 50 -3.22 6.50 -6.83
N GLY A 51 -2.62 6.54 -8.02
CA GLY A 51 -1.79 5.46 -8.54
C GLY A 51 -1.87 5.33 -10.05
N VAL A 52 -1.49 4.16 -10.57
CA VAL A 52 -1.41 3.89 -12.01
C VAL A 52 -2.53 2.93 -12.43
N CYS A 53 -3.24 3.28 -13.50
CA CYS A 53 -4.20 2.41 -14.19
C CYS A 53 -3.50 1.43 -15.14
N ARG A 54 -4.27 0.56 -15.79
CA ARG A 54 -3.76 -0.22 -16.94
C ARG A 54 -3.27 0.75 -18.03
N LEU A 55 -2.26 0.30 -18.80
CA LEU A 55 -1.65 1.07 -19.91
C LEU A 55 -0.87 2.33 -19.49
N GLY A 56 -0.45 2.44 -18.22
CA GLY A 56 0.39 3.54 -17.75
C GLY A 56 -0.33 4.89 -17.57
N LEU A 57 -1.67 4.88 -17.58
CA LEU A 57 -2.48 6.06 -17.29
C LEU A 57 -2.47 6.36 -15.79
N SER A 58 -2.64 7.62 -15.39
CA SER A 58 -2.76 7.99 -13.97
C SER A 58 -4.19 7.79 -13.48
N CYS A 59 -4.34 7.25 -12.29
CA CYS A 59 -5.61 7.19 -11.59
C CYS A 59 -5.82 8.47 -10.77
N CYS A 60 -6.88 9.20 -11.09
CA CYS A 60 -7.22 10.49 -10.48
C CYS A 60 -8.56 10.39 -9.75
N ARG A 61 -8.74 11.17 -8.68
CA ARG A 61 -10.01 11.30 -7.95
C ARG A 61 -10.49 12.74 -7.98
N TRP A 62 -11.77 12.94 -8.30
CA TRP A 62 -12.45 14.22 -8.13
C TRP A 62 -12.41 14.63 -6.65
N LEU A 63 -11.96 15.86 -6.38
CA LEU A 63 -12.11 16.48 -5.06
C LEU A 63 -13.56 16.91 -4.83
#